data_AF-A0A0N0XS82-F1
#
_entry.id   AF-A0A0N0XS82-F1
#
_cell.length_a   1.000
_cell.length_b   1.000
_cell.length_c   1.000
_cell.angle_alpha   90.00
_cell.angle_beta   90.00
_cell.angle_gamma   90.00
#
_symmetry.space_group_name_H-M   'P 1'
#
loop_
_entity.id
_entity.type
_entity.pdbx_description
1 polymer ?
#
loop_
_entity_poly.entity_id
_entity_poly.type
_entity_poly.pdbx_seq_one_letter_code
_entity_poly.pdbx_strand_id
1 'polypeptide(L)'
;MTRTTPPRPLDVEALFPELAAYRGTTTRLHPRPGSPDASDSSVGGPLLWPADEPWPLCTEPHGRRRGRRPADIHRERQVLASAWARNPDSGPTDAERQLLAELSREHRSAELAENAPLPMLGVAQLYRRDIADLPAGPDGCDLLQVFWCPFDRHRPTGYSMSLQLIWRRSWEVTEALTAPPQPPVIGSDGYVAEPCVLHPEQVGTYPFAGLLPDDLRDRIYAWEEAEEACAEEDDDAPVPPCYQYDLSIPPGWRVGGFASWHLTDPAPMDCRTCATPMELLLTIDSSEWDGGSKSWMPQEEDREAPTFLTARPTEVTVGRAGELNIFLCPTDPRHPSRWSIQ
;
A
#
# COMPACT_ATOMS: atom_id res chain seq x y z
N MET A 1 -16.04 -9.91 -4.81
CA MET A 1 -16.03 -10.43 -6.20
C MET A 1 -14.58 -10.46 -6.64
N THR A 2 -14.16 -11.47 -7.39
CA THR A 2 -12.80 -11.54 -7.94
C THR A 2 -12.47 -10.26 -8.72
N ARG A 3 -11.19 -9.88 -8.72
CA ARG A 3 -10.67 -8.72 -9.44
C ARG A 3 -9.63 -9.23 -10.43
N THR A 4 -9.82 -8.87 -11.70
CA THR A 4 -9.05 -9.43 -12.81
C THR A 4 -8.33 -8.32 -13.56
N THR A 5 -7.02 -8.42 -13.64
CA THR A 5 -6.17 -7.50 -14.40
C THR A 5 -6.42 -7.68 -15.89
N PRO A 6 -6.68 -6.61 -16.66
CA PRO A 6 -6.82 -6.70 -18.11
C PRO A 6 -5.53 -7.21 -18.79
N PRO A 7 -5.62 -7.81 -19.99
CA PRO A 7 -4.45 -8.05 -20.82
C PRO A 7 -3.62 -6.77 -20.98
N ARG A 8 -2.29 -6.91 -20.99
CA ARG A 8 -1.39 -5.78 -21.23
C ARG A 8 -1.64 -5.20 -22.63
N PRO A 9 -1.54 -3.88 -22.83
CA PRO A 9 -1.84 -3.26 -24.12
C PRO A 9 -0.89 -3.72 -25.23
N LEU A 10 0.35 -4.08 -24.88
CA LEU A 10 1.35 -4.65 -25.77
C LEU A 10 2.03 -5.86 -25.13
N ASP A 11 2.56 -6.76 -25.98
CA ASP A 11 3.44 -7.83 -25.54
C ASP A 11 4.87 -7.30 -25.41
N VAL A 12 5.27 -7.00 -24.17
CA VAL A 12 6.57 -6.39 -23.89
C VAL A 12 7.76 -7.29 -24.25
N GLU A 13 7.59 -8.61 -24.23
CA GLU A 13 8.65 -9.54 -24.62
C GLU A 13 8.73 -9.74 -26.14
N ALA A 14 7.66 -9.43 -26.88
CA ALA A 14 7.75 -9.32 -28.34
C ALA A 14 8.54 -8.07 -28.77
N LEU A 15 8.40 -6.97 -28.02
CA LEU A 15 9.16 -5.73 -28.25
C LEU A 15 10.62 -5.86 -27.80
N PHE A 16 10.84 -6.45 -26.62
CA PHE A 16 12.16 -6.62 -26.01
C PHE A 16 12.32 -8.05 -25.46
N PRO A 17 12.72 -9.02 -26.30
CA PRO A 17 12.83 -10.43 -25.91
C PRO A 17 13.72 -10.69 -24.70
N GLU A 18 14.72 -9.84 -24.46
CA GLU A 18 15.65 -9.93 -23.34
C GLU A 18 14.96 -9.79 -21.97
N LEU A 19 13.78 -9.14 -21.91
CA LEU A 19 13.00 -9.02 -20.68
C LEU A 19 12.52 -10.35 -20.12
N ALA A 20 12.45 -11.41 -20.93
CA ALA A 20 12.11 -12.75 -20.48
C ALA A 20 13.06 -13.25 -19.37
N ALA A 21 14.33 -12.81 -19.37
CA ALA A 21 15.30 -13.14 -18.32
C ALA A 21 15.05 -12.41 -16.99
N TYR A 22 14.25 -11.35 -17.02
CA TYR A 22 13.93 -10.50 -15.87
C TYR A 22 12.48 -10.64 -15.40
N ARG A 23 11.68 -11.48 -16.06
CA ARG A 23 10.28 -11.73 -15.72
C ARG A 23 10.17 -12.22 -14.27
N GLY A 24 9.32 -11.55 -13.50
CA GLY A 24 8.90 -11.97 -12.18
C GLY A 24 7.38 -12.06 -12.05
N THR A 25 6.93 -12.38 -10.84
CA THR A 25 5.52 -12.36 -10.46
C THR A 25 5.31 -11.41 -9.28
N THR A 26 4.11 -10.87 -9.18
CA THR A 26 3.63 -10.12 -8.02
C THR A 26 2.16 -10.42 -7.80
N THR A 27 1.75 -10.48 -6.54
CA THR A 27 0.35 -10.71 -6.18
C THR A 27 -0.28 -9.35 -5.87
N ARG A 28 -1.13 -8.86 -6.77
CA ARG A 28 -1.98 -7.68 -6.52
C ARG A 28 -3.05 -8.05 -5.50
N LEU A 29 -3.25 -7.23 -4.48
CA LEU A 29 -4.13 -7.55 -3.35
C LEU A 29 -5.57 -7.08 -3.55
N HIS A 30 -5.79 -6.09 -4.42
CA HIS A 30 -7.11 -5.56 -4.77
C HIS A 30 -8.05 -5.34 -3.56
N PRO A 31 -7.64 -4.56 -2.53
CA PRO A 31 -8.49 -4.26 -1.36
C PRO A 31 -9.83 -3.66 -1.76
N ARG A 32 -10.93 -4.11 -1.17
CA ARG A 32 -12.25 -3.50 -1.36
C ARG A 32 -12.98 -3.33 -0.03
N PRO A 33 -13.71 -2.22 0.19
CA PRO A 33 -14.40 -1.99 1.45
C PRO A 33 -15.28 -3.17 1.82
N GLY A 34 -15.17 -3.62 3.07
CA GLY A 34 -15.86 -4.83 3.52
C GLY A 34 -15.75 -5.02 5.03
N SER A 35 -16.11 -6.22 5.50
CA SER A 35 -16.06 -6.59 6.92
C SER A 35 -15.29 -7.90 7.08
N PRO A 36 -13.94 -7.86 6.95
CA PRO A 36 -13.10 -9.04 7.09
C PRO A 36 -13.10 -9.57 8.53
N ASP A 37 -12.87 -10.88 8.67
CA ASP A 37 -12.59 -11.54 9.95
C ASP A 37 -11.08 -11.60 10.23
N ALA A 38 -10.69 -11.86 11.48
CA ALA A 38 -9.28 -12.07 11.85
C ALA A 38 -8.66 -13.30 11.17
N SER A 39 -9.46 -14.22 10.65
CA SER A 39 -9.01 -15.34 9.82
C SER A 39 -8.81 -14.98 8.34
N ASP A 40 -9.14 -13.76 7.92
CA ASP A 40 -8.95 -13.31 6.53
C ASP A 40 -7.65 -12.52 6.35
N SER A 41 -7.10 -12.58 5.14
CA SER A 41 -6.15 -11.56 4.69
C SER A 41 -6.91 -10.25 4.45
N SER A 42 -6.50 -9.17 5.09
CA SER A 42 -7.24 -7.90 5.11
C SER A 42 -6.35 -6.67 5.30
N VAL A 43 -6.92 -5.51 4.97
CA VAL A 43 -6.37 -4.18 5.29
C VAL A 43 -7.37 -3.48 6.21
N GLY A 44 -6.89 -2.79 7.24
CA GLY A 44 -7.73 -2.08 8.22
C GLY A 44 -8.69 -2.97 9.03
N GLY A 45 -8.63 -4.29 8.85
CA GLY A 45 -9.48 -5.28 9.51
C GLY A 45 -8.99 -5.69 10.90
N PRO A 46 -9.78 -6.52 11.62
CA PRO A 46 -9.34 -7.13 12.87
C PRO A 46 -8.10 -8.01 12.64
N LEU A 47 -7.14 -7.92 13.55
CA LEU A 47 -5.92 -8.74 13.52
C LEU A 47 -6.10 -9.98 14.40
N LEU A 48 -5.56 -11.12 13.95
CA LEU A 48 -5.38 -12.32 14.77
C LEU A 48 -4.22 -12.11 15.75
N TRP A 49 -4.50 -11.35 16.82
CA TRP A 49 -3.53 -11.03 17.87
C TRP A 49 -3.86 -11.79 19.15
N PRO A 50 -2.91 -12.50 19.81
CA PRO A 50 -3.20 -13.21 21.05
C PRO A 50 -3.62 -12.27 22.18
N ALA A 51 -4.61 -12.67 22.97
CA ALA A 51 -5.10 -11.87 24.09
C ALA A 51 -4.07 -11.67 25.23
N ASP A 52 -3.09 -12.57 25.33
CA ASP A 52 -2.03 -12.57 26.35
C ASP A 52 -0.73 -11.90 25.89
N GLU A 53 -0.64 -11.48 24.63
CA GLU A 53 0.55 -10.84 24.08
C GLU A 53 0.40 -9.30 24.07
N PRO A 54 1.39 -8.54 24.57
CA PRO A 54 1.33 -7.08 24.59
C PRO A 54 1.27 -6.51 23.16
N TRP A 55 0.36 -5.59 22.92
CA TRP A 55 0.22 -4.92 21.63
C TRP A 55 1.49 -4.16 21.22
N PRO A 56 1.86 -4.11 19.92
CA PRO A 56 3.03 -3.37 19.45
C PRO A 56 2.94 -1.87 19.76
N LEU A 57 4.02 -1.33 20.31
CA LEU A 57 4.12 0.08 20.70
C LEU A 57 5.25 0.77 19.93
N CYS A 58 5.02 2.03 19.55
CA CYS A 58 6.08 2.94 19.14
C CYS A 58 6.69 3.61 20.40
N THR A 59 8.00 3.43 20.58
CA THR A 59 8.78 4.01 21.68
C THR A 59 9.73 5.11 21.23
N GLU A 60 9.82 5.36 19.92
CA GLU A 60 10.73 6.33 19.34
C GLU A 60 10.36 7.78 19.74
N PRO A 61 11.33 8.66 19.99
CA PRO A 61 11.05 10.08 20.28
C PRO A 61 10.55 10.83 19.05
N HIS A 62 9.29 11.30 19.07
CA HIS A 62 8.72 12.15 18.02
C HIS A 62 7.49 12.93 18.51
N GLY A 63 7.15 14.03 17.83
CA GLY A 63 5.98 14.85 18.17
C GLY A 63 4.67 14.11 17.94
N ARG A 64 3.89 13.85 19.00
CA ARG A 64 2.66 13.03 18.94
C ARG A 64 1.52 13.50 19.85
N ARG A 65 1.51 14.78 20.23
CA ARG A 65 0.54 15.32 21.22
C ARG A 65 -0.79 15.79 20.61
N ARG A 66 -0.88 15.91 19.29
CA ARG A 66 -2.00 16.55 18.59
C ARG A 66 -2.38 15.76 17.35
N GLY A 67 -3.67 15.68 17.08
CA GLY A 67 -4.19 14.91 15.97
C GLY A 67 -5.69 14.70 16.05
N ARG A 68 -6.24 13.96 15.11
CA ARG A 68 -7.65 13.54 15.09
C ARG A 68 -7.82 12.20 15.78
N ARG A 69 -9.04 11.86 16.22
CA ARG A 69 -9.31 10.54 16.79
C ARG A 69 -9.56 9.53 15.67
N PRO A 70 -9.02 8.29 15.73
CA PRO A 70 -9.32 7.26 14.73
C PRO A 70 -10.82 7.07 14.46
N ALA A 71 -11.63 7.06 15.52
CA ALA A 71 -13.08 6.92 15.40
C ALA A 71 -13.76 8.08 14.64
N ASP A 72 -13.25 9.31 14.78
CA ASP A 72 -13.82 10.47 14.11
C ASP A 72 -13.54 10.42 12.60
N ILE A 73 -12.38 9.87 12.21
CA ILE A 73 -11.96 9.69 10.81
C ILE A 73 -12.84 8.66 10.11
N HIS A 74 -13.02 7.48 10.71
CA HIS A 74 -13.96 6.47 10.19
C HIS A 74 -15.37 7.04 10.08
N ARG A 75 -15.82 7.79 11.09
CA ARG A 75 -17.16 8.39 11.08
C ARG A 75 -17.31 9.44 9.97
N GLU A 76 -16.29 10.27 9.76
CA GLU A 76 -16.25 11.25 8.68
C GLU A 76 -16.36 10.58 7.31
N ARG A 77 -15.54 9.56 7.05
CA ARG A 77 -15.57 8.79 5.80
C ARG A 77 -16.93 8.14 5.56
N GLN A 78 -17.55 7.55 6.58
CA GLN A 78 -18.90 6.99 6.48
C GLN A 78 -19.96 8.04 6.10
N VAL A 79 -19.88 9.23 6.69
CA VAL A 79 -20.81 10.34 6.37
C VAL A 79 -20.60 10.80 4.93
N LEU A 80 -19.36 10.98 4.50
CA LEU A 80 -19.03 11.37 3.12
C LEU A 80 -19.48 10.31 2.12
N ALA A 81 -19.16 9.03 2.36
CA ALA A 81 -19.57 7.93 1.50
C ALA A 81 -21.10 7.83 1.38
N SER A 82 -21.82 7.97 2.50
CA SER A 82 -23.29 7.99 2.51
C SER A 82 -23.85 9.19 1.75
N ALA A 83 -23.24 10.37 1.90
CA ALA A 83 -23.68 11.57 1.22
C ALA A 83 -23.53 11.47 -0.31
N TRP A 84 -22.37 11.02 -0.77
CA TRP A 84 -22.10 10.85 -2.20
C TRP A 84 -22.90 9.71 -2.83
N ALA A 85 -23.17 8.63 -2.09
CA ALA A 85 -24.02 7.55 -2.56
C ALA A 85 -25.49 7.98 -2.75
N ARG A 86 -25.99 8.95 -1.97
CA ARG A 86 -27.37 9.44 -2.11
C ARG A 86 -27.57 10.33 -3.34
N ASN A 87 -26.66 11.27 -3.56
CA ASN A 87 -26.69 12.16 -4.72
C ASN A 87 -25.28 12.72 -4.99
N PRO A 88 -24.58 12.19 -6.00
CA PRO A 88 -23.24 12.61 -6.38
C PRO A 88 -23.12 14.12 -6.67
N ASP A 89 -24.21 14.78 -7.10
CA ASP A 89 -24.17 16.19 -7.50
C ASP A 89 -24.38 17.18 -6.34
N SER A 90 -24.98 16.73 -5.23
CA SER A 90 -25.33 17.62 -4.10
C SER A 90 -24.41 17.49 -2.89
N GLY A 91 -23.76 16.33 -2.72
CA GLY A 91 -22.89 16.05 -1.58
C GLY A 91 -23.59 16.08 -0.21
N PRO A 92 -22.84 16.38 0.88
CA PRO A 92 -23.38 16.42 2.24
C PRO A 92 -24.49 17.47 2.42
N THR A 93 -25.45 17.20 3.29
CA THR A 93 -26.45 18.17 3.77
C THR A 93 -25.84 19.19 4.73
N ASP A 94 -26.55 20.26 5.08
CA ASP A 94 -26.06 21.25 6.07
C ASP A 94 -25.80 20.62 7.45
N ALA A 95 -26.66 19.69 7.89
CA ALA A 95 -26.48 18.97 9.13
C ALA A 95 -25.23 18.06 9.09
N GLU A 96 -24.99 17.40 7.96
CA GLU A 96 -23.79 16.59 7.76
C GLU A 96 -22.53 17.47 7.67
N ARG A 97 -22.59 18.63 7.00
CA ARG A 97 -21.49 19.61 7.00
C ARG A 97 -21.12 20.07 8.41
N GLN A 98 -22.11 20.32 9.26
CA GLN A 98 -21.86 20.67 10.66
C GLN A 98 -21.19 19.52 11.41
N LEU A 99 -21.69 18.28 11.25
CA LEU A 99 -21.08 17.10 11.85
C LEU A 99 -19.63 16.89 11.36
N LEU A 100 -19.38 17.02 10.06
CA LEU A 100 -18.04 16.91 9.48
C LEU A 100 -17.09 17.94 10.09
N ALA A 101 -17.52 19.18 10.26
CA ALA A 101 -16.73 20.23 10.93
C ALA A 101 -16.46 19.95 12.42
N GLU A 102 -17.29 19.14 13.07
CA GLU A 102 -17.04 18.66 14.44
C GLU A 102 -16.02 17.51 14.45
N LEU A 103 -16.17 16.54 13.55
CA LEU A 103 -15.28 15.38 13.40
C LEU A 103 -13.87 15.77 12.92
N SER A 104 -13.75 16.86 12.16
CA SER A 104 -12.46 17.35 11.65
C SER A 104 -11.61 18.06 12.70
N ARG A 105 -12.10 18.20 13.94
CA ARG A 105 -11.38 18.92 15.00
C ARG A 105 -10.19 18.11 15.50
N GLU A 106 -9.06 18.79 15.64
CA GLU A 106 -7.91 18.20 16.32
C GLU A 106 -8.07 18.24 17.85
N HIS A 107 -7.60 17.17 18.47
CA HIS A 107 -7.53 17.01 19.91
C HIS A 107 -6.08 17.06 20.38
N ARG A 108 -5.87 17.50 21.61
CA ARG A 108 -4.58 17.38 22.30
C ARG A 108 -4.69 16.26 23.33
N SER A 109 -3.80 15.29 23.27
CA SER A 109 -3.67 14.26 24.31
C SER A 109 -2.57 14.64 25.31
N ALA A 110 -2.91 14.64 26.59
CA ALA A 110 -1.95 14.85 27.67
C ALA A 110 -1.08 13.61 27.92
N GLU A 111 -1.62 12.42 27.61
CA GLU A 111 -1.00 11.11 27.82
C GLU A 111 0.14 10.83 26.85
N LEU A 112 0.12 11.45 25.66
CA LEU A 112 1.14 11.26 24.63
C LEU A 112 2.31 12.24 24.80
N ALA A 113 3.05 12.12 25.90
CA ALA A 113 4.37 12.76 25.98
C ALA A 113 5.31 12.25 24.86
N GLU A 114 6.34 13.02 24.50
CA GLU A 114 7.23 12.75 23.34
C GLU A 114 7.96 11.40 23.40
N ASN A 115 8.03 10.79 24.58
CA ASN A 115 8.62 9.45 24.81
C ASN A 115 7.61 8.44 25.39
N ALA A 116 6.33 8.80 25.55
CA ALA A 116 5.31 7.88 26.05
C ALA A 116 5.05 6.78 25.00
N PRO A 117 4.96 5.49 25.39
CA PRO A 117 4.64 4.42 24.46
C PRO A 117 3.30 4.68 23.78
N LEU A 118 3.28 4.59 22.45
CA LEU A 118 2.10 4.82 21.63
C LEU A 118 1.66 3.50 20.96
N PRO A 119 0.42 3.02 21.15
CA PRO A 119 -0.08 1.88 20.39
C PRO A 119 0.05 2.11 18.88
N MET A 120 0.70 1.17 18.19
CA MET A 120 0.80 1.22 16.74
C MET A 120 -0.54 0.84 16.11
N LEU A 121 -0.83 1.38 14.93
CA LEU A 121 -2.00 0.96 14.15
C LEU A 121 -1.69 -0.35 13.45
N GLY A 122 -2.61 -1.31 13.55
CA GLY A 122 -2.64 -2.50 12.69
C GLY A 122 -3.13 -2.10 11.30
N VAL A 123 -2.30 -2.28 10.29
CA VAL A 123 -2.56 -1.79 8.93
C VAL A 123 -3.08 -2.91 8.05
N ALA A 124 -2.41 -4.05 8.08
CA ALA A 124 -2.72 -5.19 7.25
C ALA A 124 -2.36 -6.50 7.94
N GLN A 125 -3.07 -7.55 7.54
CA GLN A 125 -2.80 -8.92 7.90
C GLN A 125 -2.87 -9.77 6.64
N LEU A 126 -1.82 -10.56 6.39
CA LEU A 126 -1.63 -11.28 5.15
C LEU A 126 -1.31 -12.75 5.46
N TYR A 127 -2.21 -13.64 5.09
CA TYR A 127 -2.00 -15.08 5.20
C TYR A 127 -1.33 -15.62 3.94
N ARG A 128 -0.31 -16.46 4.14
CA ARG A 128 0.42 -17.10 3.04
C ARG A 128 -0.45 -18.00 2.17
N ARG A 129 -1.51 -18.59 2.74
CA ARG A 129 -2.45 -19.42 1.97
C ARG A 129 -3.22 -18.64 0.90
N ASP A 130 -3.35 -17.32 1.05
CA ASP A 130 -4.16 -16.50 0.16
C ASP A 130 -3.30 -15.75 -0.88
N ILE A 131 -1.99 -15.63 -0.64
CA ILE A 131 -1.09 -14.75 -1.42
C ILE A 131 0.13 -15.55 -1.89
N ALA A 132 0.18 -15.80 -3.20
CA ALA A 132 1.18 -16.68 -3.81
C ALA A 132 2.62 -16.15 -3.67
N ASP A 133 2.82 -14.84 -3.84
CA ASP A 133 4.14 -14.20 -3.77
C ASP A 133 4.55 -13.80 -2.35
N LEU A 134 3.76 -14.14 -1.31
CA LEU A 134 4.15 -13.90 0.08
C LEU A 134 5.19 -14.94 0.50
N PRO A 135 6.43 -14.54 0.88
CA PRO A 135 7.44 -15.48 1.31
C PRO A 135 7.03 -16.20 2.59
N ALA A 136 7.58 -17.40 2.79
CA ALA A 136 7.42 -18.09 4.06
C ALA A 136 8.05 -17.27 5.19
N GLY A 137 7.31 -17.08 6.27
CA GLY A 137 7.83 -16.44 7.47
C GLY A 137 8.90 -17.30 8.15
N PRO A 138 9.68 -16.71 9.07
CA PRO A 138 10.63 -17.46 9.87
C PRO A 138 9.93 -18.58 10.65
N ASP A 139 10.65 -19.67 10.88
CA ASP A 139 10.21 -20.74 11.78
C ASP A 139 8.79 -21.28 11.46
N GLY A 140 8.39 -21.28 10.19
CA GLY A 140 7.10 -21.79 9.72
C GLY A 140 5.92 -20.84 9.91
N CYS A 141 6.14 -19.58 10.28
CA CYS A 141 5.08 -18.56 10.34
C CYS A 141 4.35 -18.44 8.98
N ASP A 142 3.02 -18.42 9.04
CA ASP A 142 2.12 -18.37 7.88
C ASP A 142 1.32 -17.07 7.79
N LEU A 143 1.49 -16.19 8.77
CA LEU A 143 0.78 -14.92 8.89
C LEU A 143 1.77 -13.77 9.04
N LEU A 144 1.65 -12.75 8.19
CA LEU A 144 2.35 -11.48 8.31
C LEU A 144 1.37 -10.40 8.79
N GLN A 145 1.73 -9.67 9.84
CA GLN A 145 0.98 -8.53 10.36
C GLN A 145 1.85 -7.28 10.23
N VAL A 146 1.27 -6.20 9.70
CA VAL A 146 1.96 -4.94 9.41
C VAL A 146 1.41 -3.86 10.33
N PHE A 147 2.31 -3.17 11.03
CA PHE A 147 1.99 -2.09 11.94
C PHE A 147 2.79 -0.84 11.60
N TRP A 148 2.18 0.34 11.77
CA TRP A 148 2.92 1.60 11.76
C TRP A 148 2.57 2.53 12.91
N CYS A 149 3.51 3.41 13.21
CA CYS A 149 3.23 4.57 14.06
C CYS A 149 2.37 5.57 13.28
N PRO A 150 1.25 6.05 13.82
CA PRO A 150 0.32 6.96 13.13
C PRO A 150 0.79 8.43 13.12
N PHE A 151 2.10 8.66 13.19
CA PHE A 151 2.71 9.99 13.20
C PHE A 151 3.97 10.00 12.36
N ASP A 152 4.22 11.13 11.72
CA ASP A 152 5.49 11.39 11.05
C ASP A 152 6.59 11.81 12.02
N ARG A 153 7.77 12.06 11.45
CA ARG A 153 8.89 12.77 12.06
C ARG A 153 9.64 12.01 13.14
N HIS A 154 9.81 10.71 12.93
CA HIS A 154 10.73 9.94 13.72
C HIS A 154 12.17 10.48 13.54
N ARG A 155 12.95 10.44 14.62
CA ARG A 155 14.38 10.79 14.58
C ARG A 155 15.17 9.62 13.95
N PRO A 156 16.37 9.88 13.39
CA PRO A 156 17.11 11.14 13.36
C PRO A 156 16.74 12.08 12.21
N THR A 157 16.10 11.59 11.15
CA THR A 157 15.87 12.39 9.92
C THR A 157 14.73 13.38 10.06
N GLY A 158 13.78 13.16 10.97
CA GLY A 158 12.60 14.01 11.10
C GLY A 158 11.57 13.83 9.97
N TYR A 159 11.79 12.85 9.10
CA TYR A 159 10.90 12.45 8.01
C TYR A 159 10.65 10.94 7.97
N SER A 160 11.24 10.16 8.89
CA SER A 160 11.02 8.72 8.94
C SER A 160 9.69 8.34 9.57
N MET A 161 9.16 7.20 9.11
CA MET A 161 8.07 6.45 9.74
C MET A 161 8.63 5.26 10.53
N SER A 162 7.89 4.81 11.54
CA SER A 162 8.19 3.60 12.29
C SER A 162 7.24 2.49 11.87
N LEU A 163 7.80 1.41 11.34
CA LEU A 163 7.10 0.24 10.83
C LEU A 163 7.53 -0.98 11.64
N GLN A 164 6.60 -1.87 11.94
CA GLN A 164 6.89 -3.18 12.53
C GLN A 164 6.19 -4.26 11.71
N LEU A 165 6.95 -5.29 11.36
CA LEU A 165 6.47 -6.49 10.69
C LEU A 165 6.51 -7.62 11.70
N ILE A 166 5.39 -8.26 11.93
CA ILE A 166 5.27 -9.36 12.88
C ILE A 166 4.84 -10.61 12.13
N TRP A 167 5.70 -11.63 12.20
CA TRP A 167 5.41 -12.94 11.63
C TRP A 167 4.86 -13.84 12.72
N ARG A 168 3.78 -14.55 12.40
CA ARG A 168 3.07 -15.41 13.35
C ARG A 168 2.70 -16.74 12.73
N ARG A 169 2.63 -17.76 13.59
CA ARG A 169 1.94 -19.03 13.33
C ARG A 169 0.49 -18.87 13.74
N SER A 170 -0.40 -18.76 12.76
CA SER A 170 -1.82 -18.47 13.00
C SER A 170 -2.49 -19.49 13.92
N TRP A 171 -2.12 -20.76 13.80
CA TRP A 171 -2.68 -21.86 14.58
C TRP A 171 -2.27 -21.87 16.06
N GLU A 172 -1.27 -21.08 16.47
CA GLU A 172 -0.88 -20.95 17.89
C GLU A 172 -1.78 -19.96 18.64
N VAL A 173 -2.58 -19.14 17.92
CA VAL A 173 -3.51 -18.19 18.53
C VAL A 173 -4.84 -18.88 18.84
N THR A 174 -5.04 -19.24 20.10
CA THR A 174 -6.29 -19.87 20.55
C THR A 174 -7.34 -18.87 21.01
N GLU A 175 -6.90 -17.73 21.56
CA GLU A 175 -7.78 -16.65 22.02
C GLU A 175 -7.29 -15.33 21.43
N ALA A 176 -8.12 -14.72 20.59
CA ALA A 176 -7.81 -13.46 19.93
C ALA A 176 -8.26 -12.26 20.78
N LEU A 177 -7.43 -11.21 20.80
CA LEU A 177 -7.72 -9.92 21.41
C LEU A 177 -8.90 -9.25 20.66
N THR A 178 -10.00 -9.03 21.37
CA THR A 178 -11.24 -8.50 20.77
C THR A 178 -11.32 -6.97 20.77
N ALA A 179 -10.50 -6.30 21.59
CA ALA A 179 -10.46 -4.85 21.71
C ALA A 179 -9.00 -4.37 21.65
N PRO A 180 -8.40 -4.27 20.44
CA PRO A 180 -7.04 -3.78 20.31
C PRO A 180 -6.93 -2.34 20.82
N PRO A 181 -5.85 -1.99 21.54
CA PRO A 181 -5.66 -0.63 22.03
C PRO A 181 -5.52 0.33 20.84
N GLN A 182 -6.25 1.44 20.90
CA GLN A 182 -6.23 2.47 19.87
C GLN A 182 -5.43 3.69 20.36
N PRO A 183 -4.63 4.33 19.50
CA PRO A 183 -4.00 5.60 19.84
C PRO A 183 -5.09 6.66 20.09
N PRO A 184 -4.96 7.50 21.13
CA PRO A 184 -6.01 8.48 21.46
C PRO A 184 -6.15 9.58 20.40
N VAL A 185 -5.07 9.88 19.68
CA VAL A 185 -5.03 10.77 18.51
C VAL A 185 -3.99 10.28 17.50
N ILE A 186 -4.15 10.65 16.23
CA ILE A 186 -3.26 10.32 15.11
C ILE A 186 -2.87 11.57 14.33
N GLY A 187 -1.67 11.59 13.76
CA GLY A 187 -1.08 12.79 13.13
C GLY A 187 -1.57 13.10 11.71
N SER A 188 -2.06 12.10 10.98
CA SER A 188 -2.63 12.25 9.63
C SER A 188 -3.63 11.14 9.34
N ASP A 189 -4.78 11.49 8.77
CA ASP A 189 -5.89 10.57 8.52
C ASP A 189 -5.51 9.42 7.57
N GLY A 190 -4.55 9.66 6.68
CA GLY A 190 -4.01 8.66 5.75
C GLY A 190 -3.29 7.48 6.43
N TYR A 191 -3.02 7.55 7.73
CA TYR A 191 -2.51 6.41 8.52
C TYR A 191 -3.61 5.43 8.94
N VAL A 192 -4.88 5.85 8.92
CA VAL A 192 -6.01 5.02 9.34
C VAL A 192 -6.60 4.37 8.10
N ALA A 193 -6.41 3.06 7.97
CA ALA A 193 -6.97 2.30 6.86
C ALA A 193 -8.46 1.97 7.09
N GLU A 194 -9.29 2.04 6.05
CA GLU A 194 -10.64 1.48 6.09
C GLU A 194 -10.61 -0.06 5.96
N PRO A 195 -11.48 -0.78 6.70
CA PRO A 195 -11.57 -2.23 6.61
C PRO A 195 -11.88 -2.70 5.19
N CYS A 196 -10.96 -3.49 4.63
CA CYS A 196 -11.05 -4.04 3.29
C CYS A 196 -10.86 -5.56 3.30
N VAL A 197 -11.70 -6.24 2.53
CA VAL A 197 -11.44 -7.61 2.09
C VAL A 197 -10.49 -7.58 0.90
N LEU A 198 -9.62 -8.59 0.78
CA LEU A 198 -8.67 -8.68 -0.33
C LEU A 198 -9.18 -9.62 -1.42
N HIS A 199 -8.75 -9.36 -2.65
CA HIS A 199 -8.99 -10.22 -3.80
C HIS A 199 -7.67 -10.52 -4.52
N PRO A 200 -6.79 -11.35 -3.93
CA PRO A 200 -5.45 -11.58 -4.45
C PRO A 200 -5.43 -12.13 -5.87
N GLU A 201 -4.59 -11.57 -6.73
CA GLU A 201 -4.37 -12.00 -8.11
C GLU A 201 -2.87 -11.96 -8.44
N GLN A 202 -2.29 -13.09 -8.83
CA GLN A 202 -0.90 -13.14 -9.27
C GLN A 202 -0.78 -12.73 -10.75
N VAL A 203 0.10 -11.77 -11.03
CA VAL A 203 0.36 -11.25 -12.38
C VAL A 203 1.86 -11.25 -12.69
N GLY A 204 2.21 -11.23 -13.98
CA GLY A 204 3.58 -11.01 -14.44
C GLY A 204 4.01 -9.55 -14.22
N THR A 205 5.29 -9.35 -13.92
CA THR A 205 5.87 -8.02 -13.71
C THR A 205 7.35 -8.03 -14.12
N TYR A 206 7.91 -6.85 -14.35
CA TYR A 206 9.30 -6.67 -14.77
C TYR A 206 9.98 -5.58 -13.92
N PRO A 207 11.33 -5.50 -13.91
CA PRO A 207 12.04 -4.49 -13.16
C PRO A 207 11.73 -3.07 -13.65
N PHE A 208 11.93 -2.11 -12.74
CA PHE A 208 11.99 -0.69 -13.09
C PHE A 208 13.03 -0.46 -14.20
N ALA A 209 12.71 0.34 -15.22
CA ALA A 209 13.57 0.49 -16.40
C ALA A 209 15.01 0.91 -16.03
N GLY A 210 15.16 1.79 -15.04
CA GLY A 210 16.46 2.25 -14.54
C GLY A 210 17.32 1.18 -13.85
N LEU A 211 16.78 -0.02 -13.61
CA LEU A 211 17.51 -1.18 -13.05
C LEU A 211 17.87 -2.24 -14.11
N LEU A 212 17.44 -2.06 -15.36
CA LEU A 212 17.80 -2.95 -16.47
C LEU A 212 19.20 -2.63 -17.00
N PRO A 213 19.84 -3.55 -17.74
CA PRO A 213 21.09 -3.26 -18.46
C PRO A 213 20.93 -2.03 -19.35
N ASP A 214 22.00 -1.21 -19.43
CA ASP A 214 21.98 0.08 -20.13
C ASP A 214 21.45 -0.04 -21.57
N ASP A 215 21.94 -1.01 -22.35
CA ASP A 215 21.50 -1.22 -23.74
C ASP A 215 20.00 -1.54 -23.86
N LEU A 216 19.43 -2.26 -22.90
CA LEU A 216 18.01 -2.60 -22.90
C LEU A 216 17.16 -1.41 -22.46
N ARG A 217 17.59 -0.70 -21.39
CA ARG A 217 16.95 0.53 -20.92
C ARG A 217 16.89 1.58 -22.03
N ASP A 218 18.02 1.83 -22.68
CA ASP A 218 18.12 2.88 -23.70
C ASP A 218 17.26 2.55 -24.93
N ARG A 219 17.11 1.27 -25.27
CA ARG A 219 16.16 0.80 -26.31
C ARG A 219 14.70 1.00 -25.91
N ILE A 220 14.34 0.77 -24.65
CA ILE A 220 12.99 1.02 -24.14
C ILE A 220 12.67 2.50 -24.25
N TYR A 221 13.57 3.38 -23.78
CA TYR A 221 13.37 4.82 -23.85
C TYR A 221 13.29 5.34 -25.28
N ALA A 222 14.15 4.86 -26.18
CA ALA A 222 14.08 5.24 -27.60
C ALA A 222 12.78 4.77 -28.27
N TRP A 223 12.22 3.63 -27.85
CA TRP A 223 10.93 3.17 -28.32
C TRP A 223 9.79 4.04 -27.77
N GLU A 224 9.78 4.37 -26.48
CA GLU A 224 8.78 5.26 -25.89
C GLU A 224 8.79 6.65 -26.54
N GLU A 225 9.97 7.25 -26.74
CA GLU A 225 10.13 8.54 -27.43
C GLU A 225 9.59 8.49 -28.87
N ALA A 226 9.79 7.38 -29.57
CA ALA A 226 9.26 7.19 -30.93
C ALA A 226 7.73 7.06 -30.94
N GLU A 227 7.15 6.32 -30.00
CA GLU A 227 5.68 6.19 -29.88
C GLU A 227 5.03 7.52 -29.51
N GLU A 228 5.64 8.27 -28.59
CA GLU A 228 5.20 9.63 -28.23
C GLU A 228 5.26 10.58 -29.42
N ALA A 229 6.36 10.60 -30.17
CA ALA A 229 6.50 11.43 -31.36
C ALA A 229 5.45 11.08 -32.44
N CYS A 230 5.14 9.79 -32.63
CA CYS A 230 4.08 9.37 -33.55
C CYS A 230 2.68 9.80 -33.08
N ALA A 231 2.42 9.78 -31.78
CA ALA A 231 1.14 10.24 -31.22
C ALA A 231 0.98 11.76 -31.31
N GLU A 232 2.05 12.54 -31.21
CA GLU A 232 2.01 14.01 -31.38
C GLU A 232 1.66 14.46 -32.80
N GLU A 233 1.77 13.59 -33.81
CA GLU A 233 1.36 13.90 -35.19
C GLU A 233 -0.17 13.85 -35.40
N ASP A 234 -0.91 13.25 -34.45
CA ASP A 234 -2.37 13.10 -34.50
C ASP A 234 -2.99 13.49 -33.16
N ASP A 235 -3.58 14.68 -33.08
CA ASP A 235 -4.23 15.22 -31.87
C ASP A 235 -5.34 14.30 -31.30
N ASP A 236 -5.90 13.39 -32.12
CA ASP A 236 -6.92 12.43 -31.71
C ASP A 236 -6.34 11.05 -31.31
N ALA A 237 -5.02 10.85 -31.41
CA ALA A 237 -4.38 9.60 -31.04
C ALA A 237 -4.45 9.35 -29.52
N PRO A 238 -4.66 8.10 -29.09
CA PRO A 238 -4.57 7.76 -27.68
C PRO A 238 -3.12 7.93 -27.18
N VAL A 239 -2.98 8.30 -25.89
CA VAL A 239 -1.66 8.33 -25.24
C VAL A 239 -1.01 6.95 -25.37
N PRO A 240 0.21 6.85 -25.92
CA PRO A 240 0.87 5.58 -26.14
C PRO A 240 1.22 4.92 -24.80
N PRO A 241 1.28 3.57 -24.75
CA PRO A 241 1.64 2.85 -23.54
C PRO A 241 3.11 3.06 -23.17
N CYS A 242 3.38 3.24 -21.88
CA CYS A 242 4.72 3.32 -21.33
C CYS A 242 5.13 1.97 -20.73
N TYR A 243 6.39 1.57 -20.91
CA TYR A 243 6.96 0.38 -20.29
C TYR A 243 6.74 0.37 -18.78
N GLN A 244 7.08 1.48 -18.11
CA GLN A 244 7.07 1.53 -16.65
C GLN A 244 5.66 1.40 -16.07
N TYR A 245 4.69 2.11 -16.65
CA TYR A 245 3.34 2.25 -16.10
C TYR A 245 2.31 1.29 -16.69
N ASP A 246 2.51 0.78 -17.91
CA ASP A 246 1.53 -0.10 -18.57
C ASP A 246 2.00 -1.55 -18.68
N LEU A 247 3.30 -1.78 -18.82
CA LEU A 247 3.86 -3.08 -19.19
C LEU A 247 4.67 -3.76 -18.07
N SER A 248 5.20 -3.00 -17.12
CA SER A 248 6.21 -3.48 -16.15
C SER A 248 5.67 -3.67 -14.73
N ILE A 249 5.44 -2.58 -13.98
CA ILE A 249 5.12 -2.64 -12.56
C ILE A 249 3.64 -2.27 -12.35
N PRO A 250 2.80 -3.17 -11.82
CA PRO A 250 1.43 -2.83 -11.47
C PRO A 250 1.38 -1.82 -10.32
N PRO A 251 0.45 -0.83 -10.36
CA PRO A 251 0.17 0.04 -9.23
C PRO A 251 -0.61 -0.72 -8.13
N GLY A 252 -0.82 -0.05 -7.01
CA GLY A 252 -1.70 -0.54 -5.96
C GLY A 252 -1.02 -1.42 -4.91
N TRP A 253 -1.84 -1.96 -4.02
CA TRP A 253 -1.37 -2.86 -2.98
C TRP A 253 -0.93 -4.20 -3.58
N ARG A 254 0.31 -4.60 -3.33
CA ARG A 254 0.89 -5.81 -3.92
C ARG A 254 1.99 -6.44 -3.07
N VAL A 255 2.16 -7.75 -3.21
CA VAL A 255 3.19 -8.53 -2.52
C VAL A 255 4.16 -9.11 -3.55
N GLY A 256 5.46 -9.03 -3.25
CA GLY A 256 6.52 -9.46 -4.15
C GLY A 256 6.66 -8.59 -5.41
N GLY A 257 7.38 -9.11 -6.40
CA GLY A 257 7.70 -8.38 -7.64
C GLY A 257 8.83 -7.37 -7.48
N PHE A 258 8.76 -6.29 -8.24
CA PHE A 258 9.81 -5.27 -8.30
C PHE A 258 9.33 -3.94 -7.72
N ALA A 259 10.22 -3.22 -7.03
CA ALA A 259 9.90 -1.88 -6.52
C ALA A 259 9.91 -0.86 -7.65
N SER A 260 8.97 0.09 -7.62
CA SER A 260 9.07 1.27 -8.46
C SER A 260 10.17 2.19 -7.92
N TRP A 261 10.74 3.02 -8.80
CA TRP A 261 11.72 4.07 -8.48
C TRP A 261 11.39 5.35 -9.25
N HIS A 262 10.11 5.68 -9.34
CA HIS A 262 9.59 6.73 -10.22
C HIS A 262 9.72 8.15 -9.63
N LEU A 263 9.93 8.29 -8.31
CA LEU A 263 10.17 9.60 -7.67
C LEU A 263 11.63 9.86 -7.32
N THR A 264 12.42 8.80 -7.09
CA THR A 264 13.82 8.92 -6.70
C THR A 264 14.68 7.96 -7.50
N ASP A 265 15.94 8.31 -7.72
CA ASP A 265 16.90 7.38 -8.33
C ASP A 265 16.97 6.06 -7.54
N PRO A 266 17.10 4.91 -8.23
CA PRO A 266 17.27 3.63 -7.57
C PRO A 266 18.44 3.62 -6.60
N ALA A 267 18.19 3.20 -5.37
CA ALA A 267 19.21 3.12 -4.33
C ALA A 267 19.41 1.67 -3.86
N PRO A 268 20.64 1.26 -3.49
CA PRO A 268 20.88 -0.07 -2.94
C PRO A 268 20.08 -0.34 -1.66
N MET A 269 19.25 -1.37 -1.71
CA MET A 269 18.44 -1.86 -0.58
C MET A 269 19.08 -3.09 0.04
N ASP A 270 20.28 -2.93 0.59
CA ASP A 270 20.99 -4.03 1.24
C ASP A 270 20.60 -4.19 2.70
N CYS A 271 20.57 -5.44 3.17
CA CYS A 271 20.30 -5.77 4.55
C CYS A 271 21.39 -5.21 5.47
N ARG A 272 20.99 -4.49 6.52
CA ARG A 272 21.94 -3.89 7.48
C ARG A 272 22.71 -4.92 8.33
N THR A 273 22.23 -6.16 8.40
CA THR A 273 22.84 -7.21 9.22
C THR A 273 23.82 -8.07 8.42
N CYS A 274 23.46 -8.48 7.19
CA CYS A 274 24.24 -9.42 6.40
C CYS A 274 24.67 -8.90 5.01
N ALA A 275 24.36 -7.65 4.67
CA ALA A 275 24.67 -6.99 3.40
C ALA A 275 24.09 -7.66 2.14
N THR A 276 23.24 -8.69 2.29
CA THR A 276 22.54 -9.31 1.16
C THR A 276 21.52 -8.31 0.59
N PRO A 277 21.45 -8.13 -0.75
CA PRO A 277 20.41 -7.34 -1.40
C PRO A 277 19.02 -7.84 -0.97
N MET A 278 18.16 -6.92 -0.56
CA MET A 278 16.83 -7.24 -0.06
C MET A 278 15.84 -7.32 -1.23
N GLU A 279 14.82 -8.14 -1.04
CA GLU A 279 13.74 -8.33 -2.00
C GLU A 279 12.51 -7.52 -1.57
N LEU A 280 11.71 -7.07 -2.54
CA LEU A 280 10.45 -6.39 -2.24
C LEU A 280 9.48 -7.40 -1.60
N LEU A 281 8.98 -7.06 -0.42
CA LEU A 281 7.97 -7.85 0.29
C LEU A 281 6.57 -7.32 -0.01
N LEU A 282 6.32 -6.04 0.26
CA LEU A 282 5.00 -5.44 0.21
C LEU A 282 5.10 -4.00 -0.31
N THR A 283 4.25 -3.66 -1.25
CA THR A 283 3.97 -2.27 -1.63
C THR A 283 2.61 -1.88 -1.08
N ILE A 284 2.59 -0.76 -0.36
CA ILE A 284 1.38 -0.09 0.13
C ILE A 284 1.22 1.18 -0.67
N ASP A 285 0.25 1.21 -1.57
CA ASP A 285 -0.03 2.35 -2.44
C ASP A 285 -1.19 3.18 -1.87
N SER A 286 -1.17 4.48 -2.13
CA SER A 286 -2.30 5.37 -1.86
C SER A 286 -3.45 5.16 -2.84
N SER A 287 -3.20 4.55 -4.01
CA SER A 287 -4.19 4.32 -5.06
C SER A 287 -3.97 2.97 -5.75
N GLU A 288 -5.04 2.26 -6.09
CA GLU A 288 -5.00 0.99 -6.82
C GLU A 288 -4.73 1.17 -8.32
N TRP A 289 -5.03 2.37 -8.84
CA TRP A 289 -4.68 2.88 -10.17
C TRP A 289 -4.92 4.40 -10.18
N ASP A 290 -4.47 5.07 -11.25
CA ASP A 290 -4.65 6.49 -11.47
C ASP A 290 -4.89 6.81 -12.95
N GLY A 291 -4.73 8.07 -13.35
CA GLY A 291 -4.89 8.48 -14.75
C GLY A 291 -3.87 7.83 -15.70
N GLY A 292 -2.65 7.56 -15.23
CA GLY A 292 -1.55 6.99 -16.03
C GLY A 292 -1.48 5.47 -16.00
N SER A 293 -2.26 4.81 -15.13
CA SER A 293 -2.20 3.36 -14.93
C SER A 293 -3.55 2.66 -15.16
N LYS A 294 -4.46 3.28 -15.93
CA LYS A 294 -5.78 2.71 -16.25
C LYS A 294 -5.72 1.37 -17.01
N SER A 295 -4.59 1.02 -17.61
CA SER A 295 -4.34 -0.31 -18.19
C SER A 295 -4.33 -1.43 -17.13
N TRP A 296 -4.07 -1.11 -15.86
CA TRP A 296 -4.10 -2.04 -14.73
C TRP A 296 -5.43 -2.07 -13.98
N MET A 297 -6.37 -1.18 -14.28
CA MET A 297 -7.65 -1.13 -13.59
C MET A 297 -8.42 -2.44 -13.84
N PRO A 298 -8.89 -3.14 -12.78
CA PRO A 298 -9.57 -4.42 -12.94
C PRO A 298 -10.78 -4.36 -13.86
N GLN A 299 -11.04 -5.45 -14.58
CA GLN A 299 -12.13 -5.54 -15.57
C GLN A 299 -13.52 -5.32 -14.95
N GLU A 300 -13.67 -5.63 -13.67
CA GLU A 300 -14.92 -5.50 -12.93
C GLU A 300 -15.19 -4.07 -12.44
N GLU A 301 -14.24 -3.14 -12.61
CA GLU A 301 -14.44 -1.73 -12.25
C GLU A 301 -15.18 -0.97 -13.35
N ASP A 302 -16.00 -0.02 -12.91
CA ASP A 302 -16.64 0.94 -13.80
C ASP A 302 -15.59 1.93 -14.31
N ARG A 303 -15.31 1.87 -15.63
CA ARG A 303 -14.32 2.75 -16.28
C ARG A 303 -14.78 4.20 -16.38
N GLU A 304 -16.09 4.44 -16.28
CA GLU A 304 -16.69 5.78 -16.38
C GLU A 304 -16.78 6.45 -15.00
N ALA A 305 -16.69 5.67 -13.92
CA ALA A 305 -16.68 6.21 -12.57
C ALA A 305 -15.43 7.07 -12.31
N PRO A 306 -15.55 8.20 -11.59
CA PRO A 306 -14.41 9.01 -11.23
C PRO A 306 -13.37 8.23 -10.42
N THR A 307 -12.10 8.23 -10.87
CA THR A 307 -11.00 7.45 -10.27
C THR A 307 -10.85 7.67 -8.76
N PHE A 308 -11.04 8.89 -8.28
CA PHE A 308 -10.90 9.21 -6.86
C PHE A 308 -11.94 8.52 -5.96
N LEU A 309 -13.04 8.01 -6.53
CA LEU A 309 -14.08 7.26 -5.80
C LEU A 309 -13.80 5.75 -5.74
N THR A 310 -13.10 5.21 -6.73
CA THR A 310 -12.99 3.75 -6.93
C THR A 310 -11.58 3.23 -6.68
N ALA A 311 -10.55 4.06 -6.87
CA ALA A 311 -9.16 3.64 -6.79
C ALA A 311 -8.54 3.72 -5.39
N ARG A 312 -9.24 4.29 -4.39
CA ARG A 312 -8.67 4.48 -3.02
C ARG A 312 -9.45 3.74 -1.92
N PRO A 313 -9.71 2.44 -2.07
CA PRO A 313 -10.59 1.68 -1.18
C PRO A 313 -10.11 1.61 0.27
N THR A 314 -8.79 1.67 0.50
CA THR A 314 -8.19 1.59 1.83
C THR A 314 -8.14 2.93 2.54
N GLU A 315 -8.31 4.05 1.82
CA GLU A 315 -8.14 5.42 2.32
C GLU A 315 -6.76 5.71 2.95
N VAL A 316 -5.79 4.80 2.75
CA VAL A 316 -4.40 5.02 3.14
C VAL A 316 -3.79 6.09 2.24
N THR A 317 -2.96 6.95 2.82
CA THR A 317 -2.17 7.90 2.04
C THR A 317 -0.72 7.86 2.50
N VAL A 318 0.16 7.47 1.59
CA VAL A 318 1.60 7.48 1.79
C VAL A 318 2.17 8.80 1.25
N GLY A 319 2.86 9.56 2.10
CA GLY A 319 3.52 10.80 1.70
C GLY A 319 2.56 11.80 1.04
N ARG A 320 2.79 12.11 -0.24
CA ARG A 320 1.93 13.00 -1.04
C ARG A 320 1.10 12.21 -2.07
N ALA A 321 0.44 11.15 -1.59
CA ALA A 321 -0.30 10.17 -2.40
C ALA A 321 0.60 9.33 -3.33
N GLY A 322 1.75 8.89 -2.82
CA GLY A 322 2.64 7.94 -3.49
C GLY A 322 2.49 6.53 -2.93
N GLU A 323 3.57 5.75 -2.96
CA GLU A 323 3.62 4.36 -2.49
C GLU A 323 4.75 4.12 -1.48
N LEU A 324 4.56 3.15 -0.59
CA LEU A 324 5.57 2.65 0.35
C LEU A 324 6.00 1.26 -0.08
N ASN A 325 7.28 1.11 -0.41
CA ASN A 325 7.90 -0.18 -0.69
C ASN A 325 8.61 -0.70 0.56
N ILE A 326 8.25 -1.90 1.02
CA ILE A 326 8.85 -2.58 2.18
C ILE A 326 9.67 -3.77 1.67
N PHE A 327 10.92 -3.84 2.09
CA PHE A 327 11.90 -4.83 1.66
C PHE A 327 12.28 -5.76 2.80
N LEU A 328 12.51 -7.03 2.47
CA LEU A 328 12.87 -8.10 3.40
C LEU A 328 14.20 -8.73 3.01
N CYS A 329 14.97 -9.18 4.01
CA CYS A 329 16.18 -9.94 3.75
C CYS A 329 15.82 -11.37 3.33
N PRO A 330 16.24 -11.85 2.15
CA PRO A 330 15.91 -13.20 1.70
C PRO A 330 16.65 -14.28 2.50
N THR A 331 17.78 -13.95 3.14
CA THR A 331 18.55 -14.89 3.96
C THR A 331 17.91 -15.16 5.33
N ASP A 332 17.38 -14.12 5.97
CA ASP A 332 16.69 -14.25 7.25
C ASP A 332 15.61 -13.16 7.36
N PRO A 333 14.31 -13.51 7.32
CA PRO A 333 13.22 -12.56 7.42
C PRO A 333 13.10 -11.91 8.80
N ARG A 334 13.89 -12.35 9.80
CA ARG A 334 14.02 -11.70 11.12
C ARG A 334 14.99 -10.52 11.11
N HIS A 335 15.82 -10.38 10.07
CA HIS A 335 16.65 -9.18 9.94
C HIS A 335 15.77 -7.93 9.76
N PRO A 336 16.22 -6.76 10.25
CA PRO A 336 15.45 -5.52 10.12
C PRO A 336 15.06 -5.24 8.66
N SER A 337 13.77 -4.96 8.44
CA SER A 337 13.27 -4.54 7.13
C SER A 337 13.83 -3.17 6.76
N ARG A 338 13.82 -2.89 5.46
CA ARG A 338 14.07 -1.55 4.91
C ARG A 338 12.85 -1.11 4.12
N TRP A 339 12.75 0.18 3.87
CA TRP A 339 11.64 0.71 3.10
C TRP A 339 12.06 1.95 2.32
N SER A 340 11.34 2.25 1.25
CA SER A 340 11.42 3.50 0.49
C SER A 340 10.00 4.03 0.25
N ILE A 341 9.87 5.35 0.17
CA ILE A 341 8.65 5.98 -0.32
C ILE A 341 8.93 6.41 -1.74
N GLN A 342 8.04 6.05 -2.65
CA GLN A 342 7.96 6.56 -4.01
C GLN A 342 6.60 7.20 -4.21
#